data_AF-A0A356AZS1-F1
#
_entry.id   AF-A0A356AZS1-F1
#
_cell.length_a   1.000
_cell.length_b   1.000
_cell.length_c   1.000
_cell.angle_alpha   90.00
_cell.angle_beta   90.00
_cell.angle_gamma   90.00
#
_symmetry.space_group_name_H-M   'P 1'
#
loop_
_entity.id
_entity.type
_entity.pdbx_description
1 polymer ?
#
loop_
_entity_poly.entity_id
_entity_poly.type
_entity_poly.pdbx_seq_one_letter_code
_entity_poly.pdbx_strand_id
1 'polypeptide(L)'
;MDDHIKKATAIKALDDAKAYTKQLMEMKEKELWKKISMPCNLLDLLNGLLKNELEKIRQAYKLEGLSGYKKGELALELARQIPVCFIYFLHSLDQNRYDLIQAIVKNNGFIENPQLSFEQID
;
A
#
# COMPACT_ATOMS: atom_id res chain seq x y z
N MET A 1 -26.95 22.96 33.93
CA MET A 1 -25.55 22.62 34.32
C MET A 1 -25.07 21.30 33.71
N ASP A 2 -25.96 20.36 33.42
CA ASP A 2 -25.63 19.00 32.95
C ASP A 2 -25.26 18.90 31.45
N ASP A 3 -25.79 19.79 30.59
CA ASP A 3 -25.57 19.72 29.12
C ASP A 3 -24.18 20.23 28.68
N HIS A 4 -23.64 21.25 29.35
CA HIS A 4 -22.30 21.78 29.06
C HIS A 4 -21.19 20.80 29.42
N ILE A 5 -21.38 20.03 30.51
CA ILE A 5 -20.42 18.99 30.94
C ILE A 5 -20.43 17.81 29.96
N LYS A 6 -21.62 17.42 29.47
CA LYS A 6 -21.75 16.38 28.43
C LYS A 6 -21.09 16.79 27.12
N LYS A 7 -21.30 18.04 26.67
CA LYS A 7 -20.63 18.58 25.47
C LYS A 7 -19.11 18.64 25.62
N ALA A 8 -18.60 19.12 26.74
CA ALA A 8 -17.16 19.15 27.00
C ALA A 8 -16.55 17.74 27.02
N THR A 9 -17.24 16.77 27.63
CA THR A 9 -16.82 15.36 27.64
C THR A 9 -16.83 14.75 26.23
N ALA A 10 -17.85 15.06 25.43
CA ALA A 10 -17.96 14.58 24.06
C ALA A 10 -16.86 15.16 23.15
N ILE A 11 -16.55 16.45 23.29
CA ILE A 11 -15.45 17.10 22.56
C ILE A 11 -14.12 16.44 22.93
N LYS A 12 -13.87 16.22 24.22
CA LYS A 12 -12.65 15.54 24.69
C LYS A 12 -12.53 14.13 24.13
N ALA A 13 -13.61 13.35 24.14
CA ALA A 13 -13.62 12.00 23.56
C ALA A 13 -13.32 12.03 22.04
N LEU A 14 -13.80 13.05 21.33
CA LEU A 14 -13.52 13.23 19.91
C LEU A 14 -12.03 13.56 19.66
N ASP A 15 -11.45 14.42 20.49
CA ASP A 15 -10.04 14.80 20.38
C ASP A 15 -9.11 13.62 20.72
N ASP A 16 -9.44 12.84 21.74
CA ASP A 16 -8.72 11.60 22.10
C ASP A 16 -8.80 10.58 20.95
N ALA A 17 -9.95 10.42 20.30
CA ALA A 17 -10.11 9.55 19.14
C ALA A 17 -9.29 10.00 17.92
N LYS A 18 -9.22 11.31 17.66
CA LYS A 18 -8.37 11.88 16.60
C LYS A 18 -6.89 11.63 16.89
N ALA A 19 -6.46 11.88 18.13
CA ALA A 19 -5.08 11.63 18.55
C ALA A 19 -4.69 10.16 18.40
N TYR A 20 -5.57 9.24 18.82
CA TYR A 20 -5.36 7.80 18.64
C TYR A 20 -5.27 7.39 17.17
N THR A 21 -6.16 7.93 16.32
CA THR A 21 -6.13 7.65 14.88
C THR A 21 -4.83 8.13 14.25
N LYS A 22 -4.35 9.33 14.63
CA LYS A 22 -3.07 9.86 14.18
C LYS A 22 -1.90 8.97 14.60
N GLN A 23 -1.87 8.51 15.86
CA GLN A 23 -0.84 7.59 16.34
C GLN A 23 -0.81 6.28 15.55
N LEU A 24 -1.99 5.71 15.23
CA LEU A 24 -2.08 4.52 14.39
C LEU A 24 -1.54 4.75 12.98
N MET A 25 -1.81 5.91 12.38
CA MET A 25 -1.28 6.28 11.06
C MET A 25 0.25 6.41 11.10
N GLU A 26 0.79 7.12 12.10
CA GLU A 26 2.25 7.29 12.27
C GLU A 26 2.96 5.96 12.50
N MET A 27 2.35 5.03 13.25
CA MET A 27 2.90 3.68 13.45
C MET A 27 2.94 2.90 12.14
N LYS A 28 1.85 2.91 11.35
CA LYS A 28 1.82 2.27 10.03
C LYS A 28 2.86 2.86 9.08
N GLU A 29 3.01 4.18 9.09
CA GLU A 29 4.00 4.87 8.27
C GLU A 29 5.43 4.46 8.66
N LYS A 30 5.75 4.39 9.95
CA LYS A 30 7.04 3.88 10.42
C LYS A 30 7.30 2.43 10.03
N GLU A 31 6.27 1.59 10.00
CA GLU A 31 6.39 0.20 9.54
C GLU A 31 6.66 0.11 8.03
N LEU A 32 6.06 1.00 7.23
CA LEU A 32 6.27 1.07 5.78
C LEU A 32 7.68 1.59 5.43
N TRP A 33 8.15 2.63 6.13
CA TRP A 33 9.45 3.27 5.87
C TRP A 33 10.58 2.75 6.75
N LYS A 34 10.61 1.42 7.00
CA LYS A 34 11.73 0.79 7.70
C LYS A 34 13.04 1.08 6.98
N LYS A 35 14.06 1.47 7.74
CA LYS A 35 15.39 1.77 7.20
C LYS A 35 15.99 0.50 6.58
N ILE A 36 16.24 0.55 5.27
CA ILE A 36 16.91 -0.53 4.54
C ILE A 36 18.41 -0.30 4.61
N SER A 37 19.16 -1.31 5.05
CA SER A 37 20.63 -1.27 5.00
C SER A 37 21.10 -1.64 3.60
N MET A 38 21.85 -0.76 2.95
CA MET A 38 22.42 -1.00 1.61
C MET A 38 23.90 -1.39 1.73
N PRO A 39 24.39 -2.31 0.88
CA PRO A 39 23.67 -3.06 -0.16
C PRO A 39 22.77 -4.15 0.44
N CYS A 40 21.60 -4.38 -0.16
CA CYS A 40 20.71 -5.50 0.19
C CYS A 40 20.34 -6.32 -1.03
N ASN A 41 20.04 -7.61 -0.83
CA ASN A 41 19.41 -8.44 -1.84
C ASN A 41 17.95 -8.72 -1.45
N LEU A 42 17.13 -9.09 -2.46
CA LEU A 42 15.69 -9.32 -2.28
C LEU A 42 15.42 -10.49 -1.31
N LEU A 43 16.25 -11.53 -1.33
CA LEU A 43 16.08 -12.69 -0.46
C LEU A 43 16.26 -12.33 1.02
N ASP A 44 17.26 -11.51 1.35
CA ASP A 44 17.52 -11.04 2.71
C ASP A 44 16.34 -10.21 3.24
N LEU A 45 15.78 -9.34 2.39
CA LEU A 45 14.59 -8.57 2.73
C LEU A 45 13.38 -9.47 2.99
N LEU A 46 13.13 -10.44 2.11
CA LEU A 46 12.02 -11.39 2.26
C LEU A 46 12.21 -12.29 3.49
N ASN A 47 13.44 -12.69 3.81
CA ASN A 47 13.74 -13.44 5.02
C ASN A 47 13.46 -12.63 6.31
N GLY A 48 13.50 -11.31 6.23
CA GLY A 48 13.10 -10.41 7.32
C GLY A 48 11.59 -10.42 7.62
N LEU A 49 10.74 -10.86 6.69
CA LEU A 49 9.30 -10.86 6.82
C LEU A 49 8.76 -12.09 7.58
N LEU A 50 7.59 -11.96 8.18
CA LEU A 50 6.84 -13.07 8.75
C LEU A 50 6.24 -13.95 7.65
N LYS A 51 5.96 -15.23 7.96
CA LYS A 51 5.39 -16.17 6.97
C LYS A 51 4.04 -15.68 6.41
N ASN A 52 3.20 -15.08 7.24
CA ASN A 52 1.92 -14.51 6.79
C ASN A 52 2.09 -13.29 5.87
N GLU A 53 3.16 -12.51 6.04
CA GLU A 53 3.49 -11.39 5.14
C GLU A 53 3.98 -11.92 3.79
N LEU A 54 4.84 -12.95 3.79
CA LEU A 54 5.23 -13.64 2.56
C LEU A 54 4.03 -14.26 1.84
N GLU A 55 3.07 -14.82 2.58
CA GLU A 55 1.85 -15.38 2.02
C GLU A 55 0.96 -14.30 1.38
N LYS A 56 0.88 -13.10 1.97
CA LYS A 56 0.22 -11.95 1.35
C LYS A 56 0.90 -11.53 0.06
N ILE A 57 2.23 -11.49 0.02
CA ILE A 57 2.99 -11.19 -1.20
C ILE A 57 2.70 -12.25 -2.27
N ARG A 58 2.75 -13.55 -1.91
CA ARG A 58 2.39 -14.65 -2.81
C ARG A 58 1.01 -14.46 -3.42
N GLN A 59 0.01 -14.11 -2.60
CA GLN A 59 -1.36 -13.88 -3.05
C GLN A 59 -1.47 -12.65 -3.96
N ALA A 60 -0.77 -11.56 -3.66
CA ALA A 60 -0.76 -10.35 -4.48
C ALA A 60 -0.20 -10.61 -5.89
N TYR A 61 0.86 -11.44 -5.99
CA TYR A 61 1.42 -11.88 -7.26
C TYR A 61 0.68 -13.08 -7.87
N LYS A 62 -0.39 -13.58 -7.23
CA LYS A 62 -1.18 -14.75 -7.67
C LYS A 62 -0.33 -15.99 -7.96
N LEU A 63 0.70 -16.22 -7.13
CA LEU A 63 1.61 -17.35 -7.32
C LEU A 63 1.03 -18.62 -6.71
N GLU A 64 0.78 -19.63 -7.53
CA GLU A 64 0.15 -20.90 -7.13
C GLU A 64 1.18 -21.98 -6.79
N GLY A 65 0.73 -23.05 -6.14
CA GLY A 65 1.59 -24.22 -5.82
C GLY A 65 2.54 -24.05 -4.61
N LEU A 66 2.50 -22.91 -3.92
CA LEU A 66 3.43 -22.60 -2.81
C LEU A 66 2.82 -22.72 -1.40
N SER A 67 1.56 -23.16 -1.28
CA SER A 67 0.81 -23.18 -0.01
C SER A 67 1.40 -24.10 1.07
N GLY A 68 2.27 -25.04 0.70
CA GLY A 68 2.98 -25.93 1.63
C GLY A 68 4.34 -25.43 2.11
N TYR A 69 4.84 -24.32 1.58
CA TYR A 69 6.24 -23.93 1.77
C TYR A 69 6.49 -23.42 3.21
N LYS A 70 7.65 -23.76 3.77
CA LYS A 70 8.14 -23.14 5.00
C LYS A 70 8.60 -21.71 4.70
N LYS A 71 8.75 -20.87 5.73
CA LYS A 71 9.11 -19.44 5.57
C LYS A 71 10.31 -19.23 4.64
N GLY A 72 11.42 -19.95 4.87
CA GLY A 72 12.64 -19.80 4.07
C GLY A 72 12.46 -20.27 2.61
N GLU A 73 11.76 -21.38 2.40
CA GLU A 73 11.44 -21.89 1.06
C GLU A 73 10.55 -20.89 0.30
N LEU A 74 9.54 -20.34 0.97
CA LEU A 74 8.64 -19.35 0.40
C LEU A 74 9.39 -18.06 0.05
N ALA A 75 10.28 -17.58 0.92
CA ALA A 75 11.11 -16.40 0.65
C ALA A 75 12.02 -16.61 -0.57
N LEU A 76 12.65 -17.79 -0.68
CA LEU A 76 13.51 -18.14 -1.81
C LEU A 76 12.71 -18.15 -3.13
N GLU A 77 11.55 -18.79 -3.13
CA GLU A 77 10.73 -18.90 -4.33
C GLU A 77 10.14 -17.55 -4.75
N LEU A 78 9.72 -16.72 -3.78
CA LEU A 78 9.30 -15.35 -4.02
C LEU A 78 10.43 -14.50 -4.60
N ALA A 79 11.65 -14.60 -4.07
CA ALA A 79 12.81 -13.87 -4.59
C ALA A 79 13.10 -14.22 -6.06
N ARG A 80 12.80 -15.45 -6.48
CA ARG A 80 12.97 -15.93 -7.86
C ARG A 80 11.84 -15.49 -8.78
N GLN A 81 10.59 -15.57 -8.33
CA GLN A 81 9.42 -15.32 -9.18
C GLN A 81 9.05 -13.83 -9.29
N ILE A 82 9.23 -13.04 -8.23
CA ILE A 82 8.87 -11.61 -8.22
C ILE A 82 9.53 -10.86 -9.39
N PRO A 83 10.85 -10.95 -9.64
CA PRO A 83 11.48 -10.25 -10.76
C PRO A 83 10.93 -10.67 -12.13
N VAL A 84 10.55 -11.94 -12.29
CA VAL A 84 9.95 -12.45 -13.53
C VAL A 84 8.56 -11.86 -13.75
N CYS A 85 7.76 -11.77 -12.69
CA CYS A 85 6.44 -11.16 -12.73
C CYS A 85 6.48 -9.63 -12.83
N PHE A 86 7.56 -9.01 -12.36
CA PHE A 86 7.69 -7.56 -12.27
C PHE A 86 7.61 -6.88 -13.64
N ILE A 87 8.09 -7.53 -14.70
CA ILE A 87 7.99 -7.01 -16.07
C ILE A 87 6.52 -6.81 -16.48
N TYR A 88 5.63 -7.76 -16.15
CA TYR A 88 4.20 -7.63 -16.44
C TYR A 88 3.55 -6.52 -15.62
N PHE A 89 4.01 -6.32 -14.38
CA PHE A 89 3.56 -5.20 -13.55
C PHE A 89 3.95 -3.86 -14.16
N LEU A 90 5.20 -3.68 -14.59
CA LEU A 90 5.65 -2.48 -15.30
C LEU A 90 4.87 -2.26 -16.58
N HIS A 91 4.68 -3.30 -17.39
CA HIS A 91 3.86 -3.22 -18.60
C HIS A 91 2.42 -2.79 -18.30
N SER A 92 1.84 -3.26 -17.20
CA SER A 92 0.48 -2.86 -16.79
C SER A 92 0.43 -1.39 -16.39
N LEU A 93 1.46 -0.87 -15.71
CA LEU A 93 1.56 0.56 -15.40
C LEU A 93 1.67 1.40 -16.68
N ASP A 94 2.50 0.97 -17.62
CA ASP A 94 2.67 1.67 -18.90
C ASP A 94 1.39 1.62 -19.74
N GLN A 95 0.73 0.46 -19.81
CA GLN A 95 -0.54 0.31 -20.50
C GLN A 95 -1.63 1.18 -19.88
N ASN A 96 -1.76 1.20 -18.55
CA ASN A 96 -2.74 2.06 -17.87
C ASN A 96 -2.50 3.54 -18.16
N ARG A 97 -1.24 3.98 -18.20
CA ARG A 97 -0.89 5.36 -18.56
C ARG A 97 -1.24 5.66 -20.01
N TYR A 98 -0.96 4.73 -20.91
CA TYR A 98 -1.30 4.85 -22.32
C TYR A 98 -2.82 4.91 -22.53
N ASP A 99 -3.57 4.03 -21.88
CA ASP A 99 -5.03 3.99 -21.94
C ASP A 99 -5.66 5.29 -21.40
N LEU A 100 -5.09 5.85 -20.33
CA LEU A 100 -5.49 7.15 -19.81
C LEU A 100 -5.28 8.26 -20.85
N ILE A 101 -4.10 8.31 -21.49
CA ILE A 101 -3.82 9.29 -22.55
C ILE A 101 -4.80 9.10 -23.71
N GLN A 102 -5.07 7.86 -24.13
CA GLN A 102 -6.06 7.58 -25.16
C GLN A 102 -7.46 8.08 -24.77
N ALA A 103 -7.86 7.90 -23.52
CA ALA A 103 -9.15 8.38 -23.03
C ALA A 103 -9.24 9.92 -23.09
N ILE A 104 -8.19 10.62 -22.68
CA ILE A 104 -8.09 12.08 -22.79
C ILE A 104 -8.23 12.54 -24.25
N VAL A 105 -7.47 11.91 -25.16
CA VAL A 105 -7.50 12.26 -26.59
C VAL A 105 -8.88 12.01 -27.21
N LYS A 106 -9.54 10.89 -26.88
CA LYS A 106 -10.91 10.57 -27.34
C LYS A 106 -11.95 11.58 -26.86
N ASN A 107 -11.71 12.19 -25.70
CA ASN A 107 -12.56 13.21 -25.11
C ASN A 107 -12.07 14.64 -25.43
N ASN A 108 -11.58 14.86 -26.65
CA ASN A 108 -11.11 16.16 -27.15
C ASN A 108 -10.03 16.84 -26.28
N GLY A 109 -9.19 16.04 -25.62
CA GLY A 109 -8.11 16.55 -24.77
C GLY A 109 -8.50 16.78 -23.31
N PHE A 110 -9.70 16.37 -22.88
CA PHE A 110 -10.17 16.54 -21.51
C PHE A 110 -10.56 15.20 -20.86
N ILE A 111 -10.44 15.10 -19.54
CA ILE A 111 -11.01 14.01 -18.76
C ILE A 111 -11.67 14.60 -17.51
N GLU A 112 -12.94 14.27 -17.29
CA GLU A 112 -13.63 14.67 -16.08
C GLU A 112 -13.20 13.78 -14.92
N ASN A 113 -12.70 14.39 -13.85
CA ASN A 113 -12.43 13.69 -12.60
C ASN A 113 -13.23 14.32 -11.47
N PRO A 114 -14.46 13.82 -11.19
CA PRO A 114 -15.36 14.41 -10.21
C PRO A 114 -14.91 14.21 -8.75
N GLN A 115 -13.78 13.54 -8.52
CA GLN A 115 -13.23 13.25 -7.18
C GLN A 115 -11.98 14.07 -6.84
N LEU A 116 -11.47 14.90 -7.77
CA LEU A 116 -10.41 15.86 -7.43
C LEU A 116 -10.98 16.95 -6.55
N SER A 117 -10.43 17.10 -5.35
CA SER A 117 -10.74 18.27 -4.53
C SER A 117 -10.07 19.50 -5.11
N PHE A 118 -10.61 20.68 -4.80
CA PHE A 118 -10.03 21.95 -5.26
C PHE A 118 -8.57 22.11 -4.81
N GLU A 119 -8.21 21.59 -3.63
CA GLU A 119 -6.83 21.64 -3.13
C GLU A 119 -5.84 20.74 -3.90
N GLN A 120 -6.33 19.89 -4.81
CA GLN A 120 -5.50 19.03 -5.67
C GLN A 120 -5.32 19.61 -7.08
N ILE A 121 -5.95 20.74 -7.38
CA ILE A 121 -5.94 21.41 -8.69
C ILE A 121 -4.99 22.63 -8.70
N ASP A 122 -4.77 23.25 -7.54
CA ASP A 122 -3.80 24.34 -7.31
C ASP A 122 -2.44 23.83 -6.81
#